data_AF-A0A9D0Y2K9-F1
#
_entry.id   AF-A0A9D0Y2K9-F1
#
_cell.length_a   1.000
_cell.length_b   1.000
_cell.length_c   1.000
_cell.angle_alpha   90.00
_cell.angle_beta   90.00
_cell.angle_gamma   90.00
#
_symmetry.space_group_name_H-M   'P 1'
#
loop_
_entity.id
_entity.type
_entity.pdbx_description
1 polymer ?
#
loop_
_entity_poly.entity_id
_entity_poly.type
_entity_poly.pdbx_seq_one_letter_code
_entity_poly.pdbx_strand_id
1 'polypeptide(L)'
;MSEKLANKKEFKEGMKDGIPIGLGYFAVSFSLGIAARNAGLTAFQGFVASLFINASAGEYALFLYISSAGGYLGLAIVTLITNARYF
;
A
#
# COMPACT_ATOMS: atom_id res chain seq x y z
N MET A 1 -37.80 11.65 12.27
CA MET A 1 -37.71 11.75 10.79
C MET A 1 -36.51 12.59 10.34
N SER A 2 -36.27 13.77 10.94
CA SER A 2 -35.16 14.68 10.59
C SER A 2 -33.75 14.06 10.74
N GLU A 3 -33.52 13.32 11.82
CA GLU A 3 -32.20 12.70 12.11
C GLU A 3 -31.76 11.64 11.07
N LYS A 4 -32.70 10.82 10.58
CA LYS A 4 -32.42 9.83 9.51
C LYS A 4 -32.08 10.47 8.17
N LEU A 5 -32.62 11.66 7.88
CA LEU A 5 -32.31 12.43 6.67
C LEU A 5 -30.94 13.09 6.78
N ALA A 6 -30.58 13.62 7.96
CA ALA A 6 -29.27 14.18 8.24
C ALA A 6 -28.15 13.12 8.08
N ASN A 7 -28.32 11.94 8.68
CA ASN A 7 -27.34 10.86 8.62
C ASN A 7 -27.11 10.33 7.18
N LYS A 8 -28.18 10.25 6.37
CA LYS A 8 -28.09 9.88 4.95
C LYS A 8 -27.34 10.92 4.11
N LYS A 9 -27.48 12.21 4.46
CA LYS A 9 -26.75 13.30 3.80
C LYS A 9 -25.27 13.25 4.15
N GLU A 10 -24.94 13.09 5.43
CA GLU A 10 -23.56 12.96 5.92
C GLU A 10 -22.84 11.76 5.31
N PHE A 11 -23.50 10.60 5.21
CA PHE A 11 -22.92 9.43 4.53
C PHE A 11 -22.65 9.70 3.05
N LYS A 12 -23.57 10.39 2.35
CA LYS A 12 -23.38 10.74 0.93
C LYS A 12 -22.25 11.75 0.73
N GLU A 13 -22.11 12.71 1.63
CA GLU A 13 -20.99 13.67 1.62
C GLU A 13 -19.68 12.95 1.93
N GLY A 14 -19.64 12.10 2.97
CA GLY A 14 -18.49 11.27 3.29
C GLY A 14 -18.06 10.33 2.14
N MET A 15 -19.01 9.74 1.40
CA MET A 15 -18.70 8.98 0.19
C MET A 15 -18.12 9.86 -0.92
N LYS A 16 -18.69 11.05 -1.14
CA LYS A 16 -18.22 11.99 -2.16
C LYS A 16 -16.78 12.43 -1.90
N ASP A 17 -16.42 12.61 -0.63
CA ASP A 17 -15.07 13.00 -0.23
C ASP A 17 -14.11 11.79 -0.15
N GLY A 18 -14.61 10.64 0.29
CA GLY A 18 -13.82 9.42 0.45
C GLY A 18 -13.49 8.69 -0.85
N ILE A 19 -14.36 8.73 -1.87
CA ILE A 19 -14.12 8.07 -3.16
C ILE A 19 -12.84 8.59 -3.83
N PRO A 20 -12.62 9.92 -3.99
CA PRO A 20 -11.37 10.44 -4.56
C PRO A 20 -10.12 10.00 -3.79
N ILE A 21 -10.19 9.97 -2.45
CA ILE A 21 -9.07 9.55 -1.60
C ILE A 21 -8.78 8.05 -1.82
N GLY A 22 -9.81 7.21 -1.80
CA GLY A 22 -9.69 5.78 -2.05
C GLY A 22 -9.17 5.47 -3.46
N LEU A 23 -9.60 6.21 -4.48
CA LEU A 23 -9.09 6.10 -5.84
C LEU A 23 -7.60 6.47 -5.93
N GLY A 24 -7.15 7.46 -5.17
CA GLY A 24 -5.73 7.79 -5.05
C GLY A 24 -4.90 6.62 -4.52
N TYR A 25 -5.32 6.01 -3.41
CA TYR A 25 -4.65 4.82 -2.87
C TYR A 25 -4.73 3.62 -3.82
N PHE A 26 -5.86 3.43 -4.50
CA PHE A 26 -6.04 2.36 -5.48
C PHE A 26 -5.06 2.46 -6.65
N ALA A 27 -4.82 3.67 -7.16
CA ALA A 27 -3.82 3.91 -8.20
C ALA A 27 -2.40 3.57 -7.71
N VAL A 28 -2.06 3.93 -6.48
CA VAL A 28 -0.75 3.60 -5.86
C VAL A 28 -0.57 2.08 -5.74
N SER A 29 -1.60 1.34 -5.31
CA SER A 29 -1.56 -0.12 -5.23
C SER A 29 -1.28 -0.78 -6.58
N PHE A 30 -1.83 -0.24 -7.67
CA PHE A 30 -1.51 -0.74 -9.02
C PHE A 30 -0.05 -0.49 -9.40
N SER A 31 0.49 0.69 -9.11
CA SER A 31 1.90 0.99 -9.37
C SER A 31 2.84 0.05 -8.60
N LEU A 32 2.52 -0.24 -7.34
CA LEU A 32 3.26 -1.21 -6.52
C LEU A 32 3.14 -2.64 -7.08
N GLY A 33 1.96 -3.04 -7.55
CA GLY A 33 1.77 -4.33 -8.20
C GLY A 33 2.62 -4.50 -9.47
N ILE A 34 2.76 -3.44 -10.27
CA ILE A 34 3.66 -3.43 -11.44
C ILE A 34 5.12 -3.53 -10.98
N ALA A 35 5.53 -2.80 -9.94
CA ALA A 35 6.88 -2.87 -9.39
C ALA A 35 7.21 -4.28 -8.86
N ALA A 36 6.30 -4.92 -8.13
CA ALA A 36 6.45 -6.29 -7.66
C ALA A 36 6.61 -7.28 -8.83
N ARG A 37 5.79 -7.12 -9.88
CA ARG A 37 5.90 -7.95 -11.08
C ARG A 37 7.24 -7.77 -11.80
N ASN A 38 7.73 -6.53 -11.90
CA ASN A 38 9.04 -6.21 -12.48
C ASN A 38 10.19 -6.77 -11.64
N ALA A 39 10.01 -6.89 -10.33
CA ALA A 39 10.94 -7.57 -9.43
C ALA A 39 10.88 -9.11 -9.52
N GLY A 40 10.05 -9.67 -10.41
CA GLY A 40 9.88 -11.11 -10.61
C GLY A 40 8.95 -11.78 -9.60
N LEU A 41 8.24 -11.01 -8.77
CA LEU A 41 7.31 -11.55 -7.79
C LEU A 41 5.97 -11.92 -8.42
N THR A 42 5.34 -12.95 -7.83
CA THR A 42 3.93 -13.28 -8.08
C THR A 42 3.02 -12.29 -7.35
N ALA A 43 1.77 -12.18 -7.79
CA ALA A 43 0.77 -11.35 -7.12
C ALA A 43 0.59 -11.72 -5.64
N PHE A 44 0.64 -13.02 -5.31
CA PHE A 44 0.54 -13.48 -3.92
C PHE A 44 1.77 -13.09 -3.09
N GLN A 45 2.98 -13.18 -3.64
CA GLN A 45 4.19 -12.73 -2.95
C GLN A 45 4.20 -11.22 -2.71
N GLY A 46 3.75 -10.43 -3.70
CA GLY A 46 3.55 -8.99 -3.53
C GLY A 46 2.54 -8.68 -2.42
N PHE A 47 1.40 -9.37 -2.41
CA PHE A 47 0.39 -9.23 -1.35
C PHE A 47 0.95 -9.54 0.05
N VAL A 48 1.72 -10.62 0.19
CA VAL A 48 2.38 -10.95 1.46
C VAL A 48 3.38 -9.85 1.85
N ALA A 49 4.14 -9.31 0.91
CA ALA A 49 5.06 -8.20 1.18
C ALA A 49 4.31 -6.95 1.70
N SER A 50 3.14 -6.62 1.14
CA SER A 50 2.29 -5.52 1.60
C SER A 50 1.78 -5.69 3.03
N LEU A 51 1.64 -6.93 3.52
CA LEU A 51 1.24 -7.18 4.91
C LEU A 51 2.36 -6.90 5.90
N PHE A 52 3.61 -7.10 5.50
CA PHE A 52 4.78 -6.90 6.36
C PHE A 52 5.35 -5.49 6.29
N ILE A 53 5.11 -4.75 5.21
CA ILE A 53 5.62 -3.40 5.03
C ILE A 53 4.47 -2.39 5.17
N ASN A 54 4.52 -1.56 6.21
CA ASN A 54 3.47 -0.56 6.46
C ASN A 54 3.57 0.68 5.54
N ALA A 55 4.75 0.93 4.94
CA ALA A 55 4.99 2.04 4.02
C ALA A 55 4.89 1.62 2.55
N SER A 56 4.00 2.23 1.77
CA SER A 56 4.00 2.10 0.29
C SER A 56 5.36 2.46 -0.33
N ALA A 57 6.03 3.52 0.16
CA ALA A 57 7.36 3.89 -0.32
C ALA A 57 8.46 2.89 0.08
N GLY A 58 8.32 2.26 1.25
CA GLY A 58 9.22 1.22 1.71
C GLY A 58 9.05 -0.08 0.93
N GLU A 59 7.81 -0.36 0.52
CA GLU A 59 7.46 -1.53 -0.27
C GLU A 59 8.03 -1.41 -1.69
N TYR A 60 7.96 -0.22 -2.28
CA TYR A 60 8.62 0.07 -3.55
C TYR A 60 10.15 -0.10 -3.45
N ALA A 61 10.78 0.40 -2.39
CA ALA A 61 12.22 0.22 -2.15
C ALA A 61 12.59 -1.26 -1.98
N LEU A 62 11.75 -2.04 -1.28
CA LEU A 62 11.91 -3.48 -1.12
C LEU A 62 11.85 -4.21 -2.48
N PHE A 63 10.87 -3.89 -3.32
CA PHE A 63 10.75 -4.49 -4.65
C PHE A 63 11.94 -4.15 -5.56
N LEU A 64 12.45 -2.91 -5.50
CA LEU A 64 13.68 -2.56 -6.20
C LEU A 64 14.89 -3.36 -5.71
N TYR A 65 15.01 -3.55 -4.40
CA TYR A 65 16.10 -4.36 -3.82
C TYR A 65 16.02 -5.83 -4.27
N ILE A 66 14.81 -6.40 -4.29
CA ILE A 66 14.56 -7.76 -4.80
C ILE A 66 14.91 -7.84 -6.30
N SER A 67 14.54 -6.82 -7.09
CA SER A 67 14.87 -6.74 -8.52
C SER A 67 16.37 -6.71 -8.78
N SER A 68 17.17 -6.14 -7.87
CA SER A 68 18.64 -6.17 -7.93
C SER A 68 19.29 -7.49 -7.48
N ALA A 69 18.49 -8.55 -7.27
CA ALA A 69 18.94 -9.83 -6.73
C ALA A 69 19.67 -9.70 -5.38
N GLY A 70 19.21 -8.78 -4.54
CA GLY A 70 19.77 -8.55 -3.20
C GLY A 70 19.61 -9.75 -2.27
N GLY A 71 20.55 -9.93 -1.34
CA GLY A 71 20.54 -11.03 -0.39
C GLY A 71 19.49 -10.88 0.72
N TYR A 72 19.11 -11.99 1.37
CA TYR A 72 18.07 -12.01 2.41
C TYR A 72 18.36 -11.09 3.62
N LEU A 73 19.63 -10.88 3.96
CA LEU A 73 20.00 -9.96 5.04
C LEU A 73 19.64 -8.50 4.71
N GLY A 74 19.94 -8.04 3.50
CA GLY A 74 19.58 -6.68 3.10
C GLY A 74 18.08 -6.50 2.95
N LEU A 75 17.37 -7.55 2.54
CA LEU A 75 15.90 -7.58 2.50
C LEU A 75 15.33 -7.35 3.91
N ALA A 76 15.82 -8.10 4.91
CA ALA A 76 15.41 -7.94 6.31
C ALA A 76 15.72 -6.53 6.84
N ILE A 77 16.90 -5.97 6.52
CA ILE A 77 17.28 -4.62 6.94
C ILE A 77 16.36 -3.56 6.32
N VAL A 78 16.09 -3.63 5.01
CA VAL A 78 15.19 -2.69 4.33
C VAL A 78 13.80 -2.75 4.95
N THR A 79 13.27 -3.94 5.21
CA THR A 79 11.98 -4.14 5.89
C THR A 79 11.97 -3.55 7.30
N LEU A 80 13.02 -3.77 8.09
CA LEU A 80 13.12 -3.23 9.45
C LEU A 80 13.18 -1.71 9.46
N ILE A 81 14.04 -1.11 8.63
CA ILE A 81 14.20 0.36 8.56
C ILE A 81 12.92 1.03 8.10
N THR A 82 12.26 0.49 7.08
CA THR A 82 11.02 1.08 6.54
C THR A 82 9.86 1.01 7.53
N ASN A 83 9.75 -0.07 8.31
CA ASN A 83 8.76 -0.16 9.37
C ASN A 83 9.11 0.67 10.61
N ALA A 84 10.39 0.78 10.97
CA ALA A 84 10.85 1.58 12.10
C ALA A 84 10.50 3.07 11.98
N ARG A 85 10.29 3.58 10.75
CA ARG A 85 9.81 4.94 10.50
C ARG A 85 8.46 5.26 11.15
N TYR A 86 7.64 4.26 11.44
CA TYR A 86 6.29 4.42 11.99
C TYR A 86 6.21 4.30 13.52
N PHE A 87 7.37 4.17 14.18
CA PHE A 87 7.52 4.24 15.62
C PHE A 87 8.12 5.60 16.01
#